data_AF-I4N190-F1
#
_entry.id   AF-I4N190-F1
#
_cell.length_a   1.000
_cell.length_b   1.000
_cell.length_c   1.000
_cell.angle_alpha   90.00
_cell.angle_beta   90.00
_cell.angle_gamma   90.00
#
_symmetry.space_group_name_H-M   'P 1'
#
loop_
_entity.id
_entity.type
_entity.pdbx_description
1 polymer ?
#
loop_
_entity_poly.entity_id
_entity_poly.type
_entity_poly.pdbx_seq_one_letter_code
_entity_poly.pdbx_strand_id
1 'polypeptide(L)'
;MNLKAIVDGLSPEEVVRFLAGLKNGIDYPHIDRMLTWYRSQKMDNVDVLKLVGDLNERGVIQHAANGGRYVKGVNWTPVDISHFNEGGDGGRVG
;
A
#
# COMPACT_ATOMS: atom_id res chain seq x y z
N MET A 1 3.95 11.58 8.72
CA MET A 1 3.96 10.19 8.19
C MET A 1 4.95 10.09 7.05
N ASN A 2 5.98 9.26 7.17
CA ASN A 2 7.00 9.07 6.13
C ASN A 2 6.60 7.89 5.23
N LEU A 3 5.98 8.19 4.07
CA LEU A 3 5.48 7.16 3.15
C LEU A 3 6.60 6.26 2.62
N LYS A 4 7.80 6.79 2.40
CA LYS A 4 8.94 5.99 1.94
C LYS A 4 9.34 4.96 2.99
N ALA A 5 9.42 5.36 4.26
CA ALA A 5 9.74 4.46 5.36
C ALA A 5 8.70 3.33 5.49
N ILE A 6 7.41 3.66 5.33
CA ILE A 6 6.32 2.67 5.35
C ILE A 6 6.47 1.68 4.19
N VAL A 7 6.63 2.16 2.96
CA VAL A 7 6.74 1.29 1.78
C VAL A 7 7.99 0.41 1.83
N ASP A 8 9.08 0.91 2.38
CA ASP A 8 10.32 0.14 2.56
C ASP A 8 10.23 -0.91 3.67
N GLY A 9 9.54 -0.60 4.78
CA GLY A 9 9.43 -1.50 5.93
C GLY A 9 8.32 -2.56 5.82
N LEU A 10 7.37 -2.38 4.91
CA LEU A 10 6.28 -3.33 4.66
C LEU A 10 6.63 -4.34 3.56
N SER A 11 6.06 -5.55 3.62
CA SER A 11 6.08 -6.48 2.49
C SER A 11 5.27 -5.92 1.30
N PRO A 12 5.52 -6.36 0.05
CA PRO A 12 4.77 -5.88 -1.10
C PRO A 12 3.24 -6.01 -0.97
N GLU A 13 2.77 -7.14 -0.44
CA GLU A 13 1.34 -7.37 -0.17
C GLU A 13 0.78 -6.37 0.86
N GLU A 14 1.54 -6.08 1.93
CA GLU A 14 1.16 -5.08 2.93
C GLU A 14 1.15 -3.67 2.35
N VAL A 15 2.09 -3.33 1.45
CA VAL A 15 2.08 -2.03 0.76
C VAL A 15 0.80 -1.87 -0.05
N VAL A 16 0.41 -2.86 -0.85
CA VAL A 16 -0.82 -2.79 -1.65
C VAL A 16 -2.05 -2.68 -0.73
N ARG A 17 -2.13 -3.49 0.34
CA ARG A 17 -3.22 -3.43 1.33
C ARG A 17 -3.30 -2.08 2.02
N PHE A 18 -2.16 -1.52 2.42
CA PHE A 18 -2.08 -0.20 3.04
C PHE A 18 -2.60 0.89 2.10
N LEU A 19 -2.12 0.91 0.85
CA LEU A 19 -2.52 1.90 -0.16
C LEU A 19 -4.01 1.79 -0.53
N ALA A 20 -4.52 0.57 -0.73
CA ALA A 20 -5.95 0.32 -0.97
C ALA A 20 -6.84 0.68 0.23
N GLY A 21 -6.25 0.73 1.43
CA GLY A 21 -6.92 1.13 2.66
C GLY A 21 -7.07 2.65 2.85
N LEU A 22 -6.42 3.47 2.03
CA LEU A 22 -6.54 4.92 2.06
C LEU A 22 -7.95 5.38 1.66
N LYS A 23 -8.34 6.60 2.08
CA LYS A 23 -9.70 7.14 1.91
C LYS A 23 -10.26 7.02 0.49
N ASN A 24 -9.40 7.18 -0.52
CA ASN A 24 -9.78 7.16 -1.94
C ASN A 24 -9.33 5.88 -2.67
N GLY A 25 -8.79 4.90 -1.95
CA GLY A 25 -8.08 3.77 -2.55
C GLY A 25 -6.82 4.20 -3.31
N ILE A 26 -6.41 3.37 -4.26
CA ILE A 26 -5.20 3.57 -5.06
C ILE A 26 -5.40 3.05 -6.48
N ASP A 27 -4.78 3.66 -7.49
CA ASP A 27 -4.78 3.11 -8.85
C ASP A 27 -3.53 2.26 -9.12
N TYR A 28 -3.58 1.44 -10.17
CA TYR A 28 -2.45 0.58 -10.54
C TYR A 28 -1.15 1.36 -10.82
N PRO A 29 -1.14 2.46 -11.58
CA PRO A 29 0.09 3.23 -11.82
C PRO A 29 0.77 3.71 -10.53
N HIS A 30 0.01 4.09 -9.50
CA HIS A 30 0.59 4.47 -8.22
C HIS A 30 1.14 3.25 -7.46
N ILE A 31 0.45 2.11 -7.47
CA ILE A 31 0.99 0.85 -6.88
C ILE A 31 2.30 0.49 -7.55
N ASP A 32 2.32 0.44 -8.89
CA ASP A 32 3.49 0.13 -9.71
C ASP A 32 4.67 1.04 -9.37
N ARG A 33 4.45 2.36 -9.36
CA ARG A 33 5.50 3.31 -8.99
C ARG A 33 6.05 3.08 -7.58
N MET A 34 5.20 2.75 -6.61
CA MET A 34 5.63 2.51 -5.23
C MET A 34 6.55 1.28 -5.14
N LEU A 35 6.18 0.18 -5.79
CA LEU A 35 6.88 -1.10 -5.70
C LEU A 35 8.09 -1.21 -6.64
N THR A 36 8.09 -0.50 -7.77
CA THR A 36 9.19 -0.55 -8.75
C THR A 36 10.25 0.52 -8.52
N TRP A 37 9.88 1.71 -8.04
CA TRP A 37 10.81 2.87 -7.98
C TRP A 37 11.11 3.37 -6.57
N TYR A 38 10.11 3.40 -5.69
CA TYR A 38 10.25 4.01 -4.36
C TYR A 38 10.89 3.08 -3.33
N ARG A 39 10.70 1.78 -3.51
CA ARG A 39 11.24 0.75 -2.63
C ARG A 39 12.73 0.51 -2.89
N SER A 40 13.46 0.27 -1.82
CA SER A 40 14.86 -0.17 -1.82
C SER A 40 15.03 -1.52 -2.50
N GLN A 41 14.15 -2.47 -2.18
CA GLN A 41 13.98 -3.74 -2.90
C GLN A 41 12.89 -3.60 -3.96
N LYS A 42 13.32 -3.19 -5.15
CA LYS A 42 12.43 -2.97 -6.31
C LYS A 42 11.88 -4.29 -6.83
N MET A 43 10.60 -4.27 -7.15
CA MET A 43 9.97 -5.32 -7.95
C MET A 43 10.02 -4.96 -9.43
N ASP A 44 9.90 -5.94 -10.30
CA ASP A 44 9.63 -5.69 -11.70
C ASP A 44 8.13 -5.44 -11.92
N ASN A 45 7.78 -4.80 -13.04
CA ASN A 45 6.39 -4.47 -13.34
C ASN A 45 5.49 -5.71 -13.47
N VAL A 46 6.04 -6.84 -13.95
CA VAL A 46 5.29 -8.07 -14.14
C VAL A 46 4.92 -8.71 -12.81
N ASP A 47 5.83 -8.74 -11.82
CA ASP A 47 5.50 -9.28 -10.51
C ASP A 47 4.56 -8.36 -9.73
N VAL A 48 4.62 -7.04 -9.95
CA VAL A 48 3.61 -6.13 -9.41
C VAL A 48 2.23 -6.42 -10.00
N LEU A 49 2.13 -6.64 -11.31
CA LEU A 49 0.87 -6.99 -11.97
C LEU A 49 0.29 -8.29 -11.40
N LYS A 50 1.12 -9.33 -11.25
CA LYS A 50 0.72 -10.61 -10.66
C LYS A 50 0.27 -10.46 -9.22
N LEU A 51 1.01 -9.70 -8.41
CA LEU A 51 0.66 -9.45 -7.01
C LEU A 51 -0.71 -8.76 -6.90
N VAL A 52 -0.94 -7.70 -7.67
CA VAL A 52 -2.23 -6.99 -7.65
C VAL A 52 -3.36 -7.89 -8.14
N GLY A 53 -3.13 -8.71 -9.16
CA GLY A 53 -4.07 -9.71 -9.66
C GLY A 53 -4.46 -10.73 -8.59
N ASP A 54 -3.47 -11.37 -7.96
CA ASP A 54 -3.68 -12.35 -6.88
C ASP A 54 -4.47 -11.75 -5.70
N LEU A 55 -4.12 -10.54 -5.26
CA LEU A 55 -4.82 -9.87 -4.17
C LEU A 55 -6.28 -9.52 -4.52
N ASN A 56 -6.55 -9.20 -5.78
CA ASN A 56 -7.90 -8.95 -6.26
C ASN A 56 -8.71 -10.27 -6.34
N GLU A 57 -8.12 -11.34 -6.86
CA GLU A 57 -8.74 -12.67 -6.92
C GLU A 57 -9.04 -13.24 -5.54
N ARG A 58 -8.14 -13.05 -4.58
CA ARG A 58 -8.31 -13.41 -3.17
C ARG A 58 -9.30 -12.51 -2.42
N GLY A 59 -9.81 -11.46 -3.06
CA GLY A 59 -10.72 -10.49 -2.43
C GLY A 59 -10.08 -9.64 -1.33
N VAL A 60 -8.74 -9.56 -1.28
CA VAL A 60 -8.01 -8.69 -0.36
C VAL A 60 -8.16 -7.23 -0.77
N ILE A 61 -8.15 -6.98 -2.09
CA ILE A 61 -8.51 -5.71 -2.70
C ILE A 61 -9.64 -5.95 -3.71
N GLN A 62 -10.32 -4.89 -4.13
CA GLN A 62 -11.33 -4.95 -5.19
C GLN A 62 -11.39 -3.64 -5.96
N HIS A 63 -11.94 -3.66 -7.18
CA HIS A 63 -12.21 -2.44 -7.92
C HIS A 63 -13.28 -1.57 -7.21
N ALA A 64 -13.04 -0.26 -7.16
CA ALA A 64 -14.05 0.71 -6.77
C ALA A 64 -15.22 0.72 -7.77
N ALA A 65 -16.41 1.12 -7.30
CA ALA A 65 -17.64 1.10 -8.11
C ALA A 65 -17.57 1.94 -9.39
N ASN A 66 -16.74 3.00 -9.40
CA ASN A 66 -16.49 3.87 -10.55
C ASN A 66 -15.35 3.39 -11.47
N GLY A 67 -14.76 2.23 -11.19
CA GLY A 67 -13.62 1.68 -11.92
C GLY A 67 -12.31 2.42 -11.65
N GLY A 68 -11.20 1.85 -12.12
CA GLY A 68 -9.88 2.51 -12.16
C GLY A 68 -9.10 2.61 -10.85
N ARG A 69 -9.72 2.31 -9.70
CA ARG A 69 -9.05 2.24 -8.39
C ARG A 69 -9.31 0.93 -7.68
N TYR A 70 -8.35 0.52 -6.86
CA TYR A 70 -8.45 -0.54 -5.89
C TYR A 70 -8.76 0.02 -4.51
N VAL A 71 -9.75 -0.58 -3.85
CA VAL A 71 -10.17 -0.30 -2.48
C VAL A 71 -10.12 -1.59 -1.66
N LYS A 72 -10.38 -1.49 -0.36
CA LYS A 72 -10.52 -2.64 0.54
C LYS A 72 -11.50 -3.67 -0.02
N GLY A 73 -11.04 -4.92 -0.17
CA GLY A 73 -11.89 -6.05 -0.54
C GLY A 73 -12.54 -6.70 0.69
N VAL A 74 -13.36 -7.73 0.45
CA VAL A 74 -14.09 -8.47 1.49
C VAL A 74 -13.17 -9.19 2.47
N ASN A 75 -11.99 -9.62 2.03
CA ASN A 75 -10.98 -10.31 2.83
C ASN A 75 -9.86 -9.36 3.29
N TRP A 76 -10.06 -8.05 3.18
CA TRP A 76 -9.06 -7.07 3.58
C TRP A 76 -8.83 -7.10 5.10
N THR A 77 -7.56 -7.03 5.49
CA THR A 77 -7.15 -6.91 6.89
C THR A 77 -6.28 -5.66 7.07
N PRO A 78 -6.38 -5.00 8.23
CA PRO A 78 -5.57 -3.82 8.51
C PRO A 78 -4.08 -4.17 8.58
N VAL A 79 -3.26 -3.24 8.09
CA VAL A 79 -1.79 -3.31 8.19
C VAL A 79 -1.38 -2.48 9.40
N ASP A 80 -0.58 -3.07 10.28
CA ASP A 80 -0.04 -2.35 11.43
C ASP A 80 1.10 -1.43 10.99
N ILE A 81 0.89 -0.13 11.13
CA ILE A 81 1.87 0.92 10.82
C ILE A 81 2.20 1.78 12.05
N SER A 82 1.84 1.33 13.25
CA SER A 82 2.02 2.08 14.50
C SER A 82 3.48 2.49 14.72
N HIS A 83 4.42 1.57 14.47
CA HIS A 83 5.86 1.77 14.58
C HIS A 83 6.45 2.80 13.59
N PHE A 84 5.72 3.19 12.54
CA PHE A 84 6.11 4.29 11.63
C PHE A 84 5.61 5.66 12.08
N ASN A 85 4.70 5.72 13.05
CA ASN A 85 4.11 6.95 13.58
C ASN A 85 4.82 7.45 14.86
N GLU A 86 5.67 6.65 15.49
CA GLU A 86 6.34 6.98 16.77
C GLU A 86 7.43 8.06 16.65
N GLY A 87 7.75 8.54 15.45
CA GLY A 87 8.72 9.63 15.23
C GLY A 87 8.11 11.05 15.16
N GLY A 88 6.84 11.23 15.54
CA GLY A 88 6.08 12.45 15.25
C GLY A 88 5.32 13.06 16.41
N ASP A 89 5.90 13.19 17.60
CA ASP A 89 5.77 14.37 18.49
C ASP A 89 6.65 14.17 19.74
N GLY A 90 7.95 14.40 19.57
CA GLY A 90 8.91 14.45 20.67
C GLY A 90 9.52 15.83 20.75
N GLY A 91 8.80 16.79 21.34
CA GLY A 91 9.38 18.05 21.79
C GLY A 91 8.57 19.31 21.48
N ARG A 92 7.55 19.59 22.31
CA ARG A 92 7.29 20.99 22.69
C ARG A 92 8.08 21.28 23.96
N VAL A 93 9.31 21.75 23.77
CA VAL A 93 9.93 22.69 24.71
C VAL A 93 9.58 24.08 24.18
N GLY A 94 8.88 24.86 25.00
CA GLY A 94 8.39 26.20 24.70
C GLY A 94 7.25 26.58 25.61
#